data_AF-A0A8C0W8A8-F1
#
_entry.id   AF-A0A8C0W8A8-F1
#
_cell.length_a   1.000
_cell.length_b   1.000
_cell.length_c   1.000
_cell.angle_alpha   90.00
_cell.angle_beta   90.00
_cell.angle_gamma   90.00
#
_symmetry.space_group_name_H-M   'P 1'
#
loop_
_entity.id
_entity.type
_entity.pdbx_description
1 polymer ?
#
loop_
_entity_poly.entity_id
_entity_poly.type
_entity_poly.pdbx_seq_one_letter_code
_entity_poly.pdbx_strand_id
1 'polypeptide(L)' 'IANKEAAFDNTVGEHEFKMWKKNTPFPYDLVIIHVLEWPSLTSQWLPGVTRPEGKDFSIHQCGLGTYIG' A
#
# COMPACT_ATOMS: atom_id res chain seq x y z
N ILE A 1 16.31 21.13 18.53
CA ILE A 1 15.14 21.70 17.83
C ILE A 1 14.66 20.71 16.77
N ALA A 2 15.51 20.29 15.82
CA ALA A 2 15.20 19.26 14.80
C ALA A 2 14.60 17.92 15.31
N ASN A 3 15.04 17.39 16.46
CA ASN A 3 14.52 16.13 17.02
C ASN A 3 13.07 16.25 17.53
N LYS A 4 12.65 17.44 17.98
CA LYS A 4 11.26 17.67 18.42
C LYS A 4 10.29 17.83 17.25
N GLU A 5 10.75 18.41 16.14
CA GLU A 5 9.95 18.57 14.92
C GLU A 5 9.71 17.22 14.25
N ALA A 6 10.73 16.36 14.13
CA ALA A 6 10.57 15.00 13.60
C ALA A 6 9.64 14.14 14.46
N ALA A 7 9.71 14.25 15.79
CA ALA A 7 8.81 13.54 16.69
C ALA A 7 7.35 14.04 16.57
N PHE A 8 7.16 15.35 16.39
CA PHE A 8 5.85 15.95 16.19
C PHE A 8 5.26 15.55 14.83
N ASP A 9 6.05 15.59 13.77
CA ASP A 9 5.68 15.19 12.41
C ASP A 9 5.28 13.70 12.35
N ASN A 10 6.06 12.83 12.99
CA ASN A 10 5.70 11.41 13.14
C ASN A 10 4.38 11.21 13.87
N THR A 11 4.11 12.01 14.93
CA THR A 11 2.86 11.92 15.70
C THR A 11 1.65 12.36 14.87
N VAL A 12 1.81 13.42 14.06
CA VAL A 12 0.76 13.90 13.15
C VAL A 12 0.48 12.85 12.08
N GLY A 13 1.53 12.33 11.41
CA GLY A 13 1.40 11.31 10.37
C GLY A 13 0.71 10.03 10.88
N GLU A 14 1.04 9.57 12.09
CA GLU A 14 0.36 8.43 12.71
C GLU A 14 -1.13 8.70 12.99
N HIS A 15 -1.45 9.90 13.48
CA HIS A 15 -2.83 10.28 13.79
C HIS A 15 -3.70 10.35 12.53
N GLU A 16 -3.18 10.98 11.47
CA GLU A 16 -3.84 11.06 10.17
C GLU A 16 -4.05 9.67 9.56
N PHE A 17 -3.03 8.80 9.61
CA PHE A 17 -3.15 7.41 9.13
C PHE A 17 -4.21 6.61 9.90
N LYS A 18 -4.29 6.78 11.23
CA LYS A 18 -5.34 6.16 12.06
C LYS A 18 -6.74 6.66 11.69
N MET A 19 -6.89 7.95 11.42
CA MET A 19 -8.17 8.51 10.99
C MET A 19 -8.58 8.01 9.60
N TRP A 20 -7.64 8.03 8.65
CA TRP A 20 -7.85 7.49 7.30
C TRP A 20 -8.30 6.03 7.34
N LYS A 21 -7.63 5.17 8.12
CA LYS A 21 -8.04 3.76 8.28
C LYS A 21 -9.47 3.60 8.79
N LYS A 22 -9.90 4.43 9.75
CA LYS A 22 -11.27 4.38 10.28
C LYS A 22 -12.31 4.75 9.24
N ASN A 23 -11.98 5.69 8.35
CA ASN A 23 -12.91 6.21 7.34
C ASN A 23 -12.86 5.44 6.01
N THR A 24 -11.88 4.55 5.82
CA THR A 24 -11.63 3.81 4.56
C THR A 24 -12.83 3.02 4.02
N PRO A 25 -13.68 2.37 4.84
CA PRO A 25 -14.83 1.62 4.32
C PRO A 25 -15.89 2.47 3.64
N PHE A 26 -15.90 3.79 3.85
CA PHE A 26 -16.91 4.67 3.26
C PHE A 26 -16.61 5.02 1.79
N PRO A 27 -15.39 5.45 1.41
CA PRO A 27 -15.08 5.80 0.03
C PRO A 27 -14.43 4.70 -0.82
N TYR A 28 -14.00 3.55 -0.26
CA TYR A 28 -13.30 2.52 -1.02
C TYR A 28 -13.99 1.15 -0.92
N ASP A 29 -14.24 0.52 -2.07
CA ASP A 29 -14.77 -0.86 -2.12
C ASP A 29 -13.71 -1.92 -1.77
N LEU A 30 -12.43 -1.62 -2.03
CA LEU A 30 -11.30 -2.50 -1.76
C LEU A 30 -10.04 -1.69 -1.44
N VAL A 31 -9.36 -2.06 -0.36
CA VAL A 31 -8.03 -1.57 -0.02
C VAL A 31 -7.12 -2.74 0.31
N ILE A 32 -6.00 -2.84 -0.38
CA ILE A 32 -4.97 -3.86 -0.15
C ILE A 32 -3.73 -3.16 0.40
N ILE A 33 -3.28 -3.56 1.58
CA ILE A 33 -2.07 -3.04 2.21
C ILE A 33 -1.07 -4.19 2.33
N HIS A 34 0.12 -4.02 1.78
CA HIS A 34 1.20 -4.99 1.88
C HIS A 34 2.50 -4.28 2.22
N VAL A 35 3.21 -4.80 3.23
CA VAL A 35 4.51 -4.28 3.65
C VAL A 35 5.57 -5.02 2.87
N LEU A 36 6.18 -4.33 1.90
CA LEU A 36 7.27 -4.88 1.10
C LEU A 36 8.56 -4.95 1.94
N GLU A 37 9.41 -5.93 1.64
CA GLU A 37 10.73 -6.05 2.27
C GLU A 37 11.63 -4.85 1.91
N TRP A 38 11.58 -4.40 0.66
CA TRP A 38 12.34 -3.27 0.14
C TRP A 38 11.40 -2.27 -0.54
N PRO A 39 11.72 -0.96 -0.48
CA PRO A 39 10.95 0.04 -1.20
C PRO A 39 11.02 -0.21 -2.71
N SER A 40 9.87 -0.10 -3.38
CA SER A 40 9.80 -0.18 -4.82
C SER A 40 9.85 1.23 -5.42
N LEU A 41 10.65 1.41 -6.47
CA LEU A 41 10.70 2.65 -7.25
C LEU A 41 9.69 2.67 -8.38
N THR A 42 9.32 1.50 -8.88
CA THR A 42 8.31 1.35 -9.94
C THR A 42 7.27 0.31 -9.54
N SER A 43 6.04 0.49 -10.01
CA SER A 43 4.94 -0.45 -9.82
C SER A 43 4.12 -0.49 -11.09
N GLN A 44 3.97 -1.68 -11.69
CA GLN A 44 3.27 -1.85 -12.95
C GLN A 44 2.45 -3.13 -12.96
N TRP A 45 1.15 -3.01 -13.26
CA TRP A 45 0.31 -4.17 -13.54
C TRP A 45 0.76 -4.85 -14.84
N LEU A 46 0.93 -6.17 -14.77
CA LEU A 46 1.25 -6.98 -15.94
C LEU A 46 -0.03 -7.41 -16.65
N PRO A 47 -0.01 -7.53 -17.99
CA PRO A 47 -1.12 -8.11 -18.73
C PRO A 47 -1.23 -9.60 -18.38
N GLY A 48 -2.43 -10.03 -18.00
CA GLY A 48 -2.69 -11.41 -17.60
C GLY A 48 -3.54 -11.46 -16.35
N VAL A 49 -4.75 -12.00 -16.49
CA VAL A 49 -5.66 -12.24 -15.37
C VAL A 49 -5.99 -13.72 -15.36
N THR A 50 -5.67 -14.40 -14.26
CA THR A 50 -6.00 -15.81 -14.08
C THR A 50 -7.25 -15.93 -13.21
N ARG A 51 -8.27 -16.64 -13.70
CA ARG A 51 -9.52 -16.92 -12.97
C ARG A 51 -9.59 -18.42 -12.69
N PRO A 52 -9.23 -18.88 -11.49
CA PRO A 52 -9.32 -20.29 -11.16
C PRO A 52 -10.78 -20.78 -11.20
N GLU A 53 -11.00 -21.97 -11.75
CA GLU A 53 -12.34 -22.55 -11.85
C GLU A 53 -12.93 -22.79 -10.44
N GLY A 54 -14.19 -22.41 -10.24
CA GLY A 54 -14.87 -22.55 -8.94
C GLY A 54 -14.42 -21.58 -7.85
N LYS A 55 -13.65 -20.52 -8.18
CA LYS A 55 -13.24 -19.46 -7.24
C LYS A 55 -13.89 -18.13 -7.57
N ASP A 56 -14.08 -17.32 -6.54
CA ASP A 56 -14.69 -15.98 -6.58
C ASP A 56 -13.66 -14.84 -6.70
N PHE A 57 -12.38 -15.17 -6.92
CA PHE A 57 -11.31 -14.20 -7.07
C PHE A 57 -10.58 -14.32 -8.42
N SER A 58 -9.98 -13.22 -8.84
CA SER A 58 -9.06 -13.16 -9.98
C SER A 58 -7.65 -12.89 -9.48
N ILE A 59 -6.66 -13.55 -10.07
CA ILE A 59 -5.24 -13.34 -9.78
C ILE A 59 -4.71 -12.34 -10.79
N HIS A 60 -4.21 -11.21 -10.27
CA HIS A 60 -3.51 -10.18 -11.02
C HIS A 60 -2.05 -10.15 -10.61
N GLN A 61 -1.15 -9.87 -11.55
CA GLN A 61 0.29 -9.75 -11.30
C GLN A 61 0.72 -8.29 -11.39
N CYS A 62 1.52 -7.85 -10.42
CA CYS A 62 2.14 -6.53 -10.40
C CYS A 62 3.66 -6.69 -10.32
N GLY A 63 4.38 -6.12 -11.29
CA GLY A 63 5.83 -6.03 -11.27
C GLY A 63 6.28 -4.86 -10.42
N LEU A 64 7.23 -5.12 -9.53
CA LEU A 64 7.84 -4.12 -8.64
C LEU A 64 9.34 -4.04 -8.96
N GLY A 65 9.81 -2.83 -9.30
CA GLY A 65 11.23 -2.57 -9.54
C GLY A 65 11.89 -1.97 -8.31
N THR A 66 12.91 -2.63 -7.78
CA THR A 66 13.81 -2.08 -6.76
C THR A 66 15.08 -1.54 -7.41
N TYR A 67 15.71 -0.56 -6.79
CA TYR A 67 17.07 -0.15 -7.14
C TYR A 67 17.99 -0.63 -6.04
N ILE A 68 18.93 -1.49 -6.42
CA ILE A 68 20.06 -1.86 -5.60
C ILE A 68 21.29 -1.25 -6.27
N GLY A 69 21.79 -0.14 -5.71
CA GLY A 69 22.97 0.55 -6.19
C GLY A 69 23.58 1.39 -5.08
#